data_AF-A0A938MY33-F1
#
_entry.id   AF-A0A938MY33-F1
#
_cell.length_a   1.000
_cell.length_b   1.000
_cell.length_c   1.000
_cell.angle_alpha   90.00
_cell.angle_beta   90.00
_cell.angle_gamma   90.00
#
_symmetry.space_group_name_H-M   'P 1'
#
loop_
_entity.id
_entity.type
_entity.pdbx_description
1 polymer ?
#
loop_
_entity_poly.entity_id
_entity_poly.type
_entity_poly.pdbx_seq_one_letter_code
_entity_poly.pdbx_strand_id
1 'polypeptide(L)'
;NVVRNCWVHHNQAMGIAMHNQTGGTIEANLIEFNGEHIQFDHGVYADGDGLTIRRNVVRHNASFGLHLYPSIRNSLVADNVIYGQVRRRGIIVSCPEGGGRNKIIHNTVVEDQPLAIWKGDGEIVANNILVARGDGAAIVFNENTRNVLMDYNLCVPPLDRQGPHSITGDPLFVDPVKGLFWLRPGSPAIGKGSAAHATPTDFWGRPRANDRSPDLGAAPYVPYLAADESRKLWEYGWTYFRHGQGGRVPDFWGVPLEGKR
;
A
#
# COMPACT_ATOMS: atom_id res chain seq x y z
N ASN A 1 -10.99 15.72 -8.42
CA ASN A 1 -11.20 15.81 -6.95
C ASN A 1 -9.94 15.43 -6.20
N VAL A 2 -9.67 16.03 -5.03
CA VAL A 2 -8.45 15.76 -4.24
C VAL A 2 -8.81 15.56 -2.76
N VAL A 3 -8.42 14.42 -2.20
CA VAL A 3 -8.44 14.15 -0.75
C VAL A 3 -7.00 13.91 -0.32
N ARG A 4 -6.44 14.81 0.50
CA ARG A 4 -5.03 14.73 0.87
C ARG A 4 -4.76 15.17 2.30
N ASN A 5 -3.76 14.55 2.93
CA ASN A 5 -3.31 14.90 4.28
C ASN A 5 -4.44 14.83 5.33
N CYS A 6 -5.39 13.90 5.15
CA CYS A 6 -6.51 13.72 6.05
C CYS A 6 -6.30 12.52 6.98
N TRP A 7 -6.88 12.60 8.19
CA TRP A 7 -7.13 11.45 9.05
C TRP A 7 -8.61 11.08 8.95
N VAL A 8 -8.91 9.96 8.30
CA VAL A 8 -10.27 9.50 8.03
C VAL A 8 -10.51 8.26 8.88
N HIS A 9 -11.28 8.42 9.95
CA HIS A 9 -11.42 7.36 10.94
C HIS A 9 -12.79 7.26 11.58
N HIS A 10 -13.10 6.05 12.07
CA HIS A 10 -14.28 5.78 12.90
C HIS A 10 -15.60 6.21 12.25
N ASN A 11 -15.66 6.20 10.92
CA ASN A 11 -16.90 6.38 10.20
C ASN A 11 -17.71 5.09 10.29
N GLN A 12 -19.04 5.22 10.48
CA GLN A 12 -19.94 4.07 10.45
C GLN A 12 -19.90 3.36 9.09
N ALA A 13 -19.71 4.14 8.02
CA ALA A 13 -19.60 3.68 6.65
C ALA A 13 -18.13 3.61 6.19
N MET A 14 -17.86 3.41 4.89
CA MET A 14 -16.52 3.44 4.31
C MET A 14 -15.73 4.72 4.62
N GLY A 15 -14.40 4.65 4.52
CA GLY A 15 -13.51 5.80 4.76
C GLY A 15 -13.60 6.88 3.68
N ILE A 16 -13.01 6.62 2.51
CA ILE A 16 -13.04 7.55 1.37
C ILE A 16 -13.79 6.91 0.20
N ALA A 17 -14.79 7.61 -0.33
CA ALA A 17 -15.50 7.22 -1.54
C ALA A 17 -15.16 8.18 -2.70
N MET A 18 -14.81 7.65 -3.87
CA MET A 18 -14.53 8.44 -5.08
C MET A 18 -15.02 7.70 -6.33
N HIS A 19 -16.27 7.93 -6.72
CA HIS A 19 -16.95 7.15 -7.77
C HIS A 19 -16.90 7.82 -9.15
N ASN A 20 -16.59 7.01 -10.17
CA ASN A 20 -16.58 7.37 -11.58
C ASN A 20 -15.93 8.74 -11.87
N GLN A 21 -14.72 8.95 -11.34
CA GLN A 21 -14.00 10.22 -11.48
C GLN A 21 -12.90 10.15 -12.54
N THR A 22 -12.60 11.30 -13.14
CA THR A 22 -11.41 11.46 -13.99
C THR A 22 -10.36 12.30 -13.26
N GLY A 23 -9.12 11.80 -13.15
CA GLY A 23 -8.01 12.57 -12.57
C GLY A 23 -8.12 12.82 -11.06
N GLY A 24 -8.86 11.99 -10.33
CA GLY A 24 -9.00 12.11 -8.87
C GLY A 24 -7.72 11.73 -8.12
N THR A 25 -7.48 12.36 -6.96
CA THR A 25 -6.30 12.09 -6.12
C THR A 25 -6.71 11.76 -4.69
N ILE A 26 -6.18 10.65 -4.16
CA ILE A 26 -6.26 10.24 -2.75
C ILE A 26 -4.82 10.07 -2.27
N GLU A 27 -4.29 11.06 -1.55
CA GLU A 27 -2.86 11.15 -1.27
C GLU A 27 -2.53 11.43 0.19
N ALA A 28 -1.59 10.68 0.76
CA ALA A 28 -1.04 10.98 2.09
C ALA A 28 -2.11 11.06 3.20
N ASN A 29 -3.07 10.13 3.17
CA ASN A 29 -4.11 10.03 4.20
C ASN A 29 -3.86 8.85 5.14
N LEU A 30 -4.28 9.00 6.39
CA LEU A 30 -4.42 7.90 7.35
C LEU A 30 -5.89 7.47 7.38
N ILE A 31 -6.18 6.26 6.94
CA ILE A 31 -7.55 5.77 6.73
C ILE A 31 -7.76 4.50 7.56
N GLU A 32 -8.49 4.62 8.66
CA GLU A 32 -8.56 3.53 9.64
C GLU A 32 -9.84 3.43 10.48
N PHE A 33 -10.15 2.22 10.93
CA PHE A 33 -11.31 1.96 11.80
C PHE A 33 -12.65 2.41 11.18
N ASN A 34 -12.76 2.41 9.85
CA ASN A 34 -14.01 2.74 9.17
C ASN A 34 -14.80 1.48 8.82
N GLY A 35 -16.12 1.60 8.91
CA GLY A 35 -17.08 0.59 8.49
C GLY A 35 -17.59 -0.32 9.61
N GLU A 36 -18.89 -0.58 9.58
CA GLU A 36 -19.55 -1.60 10.41
C GLU A 36 -19.96 -2.83 9.58
N HIS A 37 -20.04 -2.71 8.25
CA HIS A 37 -20.48 -3.76 7.35
C HIS A 37 -19.37 -4.26 6.42
N ILE A 38 -18.98 -5.52 6.59
CA ILE A 38 -17.89 -6.18 5.84
C ILE A 38 -18.10 -6.29 4.32
N GLN A 39 -19.34 -6.14 3.83
CA GLN A 39 -19.64 -6.20 2.39
C GLN A 39 -19.58 -4.83 1.72
N PHE A 40 -19.91 -3.75 2.44
CA PHE A 40 -20.16 -2.44 1.84
C PHE A 40 -19.17 -1.37 2.31
N ASP A 41 -18.51 -1.60 3.45
CA ASP A 41 -17.60 -0.63 4.03
C ASP A 41 -16.14 -1.04 3.87
N HIS A 42 -15.36 -0.11 3.34
CA HIS A 42 -13.97 -0.29 2.94
C HIS A 42 -13.14 0.91 3.41
N GLY A 43 -11.80 0.78 3.43
CA GLY A 43 -10.94 1.94 3.66
C GLY A 43 -11.15 2.98 2.57
N VAL A 44 -10.93 2.58 1.33
CA VAL A 44 -11.21 3.38 0.13
C VAL A 44 -12.12 2.60 -0.80
N TYR A 45 -13.17 3.22 -1.30
CA TYR A 45 -13.97 2.72 -2.42
C TYR A 45 -13.88 3.73 -3.57
N ALA A 46 -13.19 3.37 -4.67
CA ALA A 46 -12.96 4.32 -5.76
C ALA A 46 -12.93 3.67 -7.15
N ASP A 47 -13.39 4.40 -8.16
CA ASP A 47 -13.26 4.03 -9.58
C ASP A 47 -13.28 5.22 -10.52
N GLY A 48 -12.94 4.96 -11.78
CA GLY A 48 -12.84 5.95 -12.84
C GLY A 48 -11.54 5.85 -13.63
N ASP A 49 -11.10 6.96 -14.22
CA ASP A 49 -9.98 7.04 -15.15
C ASP A 49 -8.88 7.99 -14.64
N GLY A 50 -7.63 7.55 -14.66
CA GLY A 50 -6.50 8.40 -14.31
C GLY A 50 -6.46 8.80 -12.84
N LEU A 51 -6.94 7.95 -11.93
CA LEU A 51 -6.85 8.21 -10.50
C LEU A 51 -5.41 8.07 -10.00
N THR A 52 -5.05 8.86 -8.99
CA THR A 52 -3.79 8.75 -8.25
C THR A 52 -4.08 8.45 -6.78
N ILE A 53 -3.83 7.22 -6.36
CA ILE A 53 -4.01 6.75 -4.98
C ILE A 53 -2.62 6.44 -4.44
N ARG A 54 -2.05 7.35 -3.66
CA ARG A 54 -0.65 7.22 -3.26
C ARG A 54 -0.28 7.67 -1.86
N ARG A 55 0.78 7.09 -1.30
CA ARG A 55 1.36 7.50 -0.01
C ARG A 55 0.38 7.42 1.15
N ASN A 56 -0.70 6.63 1.04
CA ASN A 56 -1.68 6.47 2.10
C ASN A 56 -1.27 5.34 3.07
N VAL A 57 -1.69 5.47 4.33
CA VAL A 57 -1.72 4.37 5.29
C VAL A 57 -3.16 3.93 5.46
N VAL A 58 -3.48 2.69 5.10
CA VAL A 58 -4.85 2.16 5.14
C VAL A 58 -4.91 0.91 6.00
N ARG A 59 -5.59 0.98 7.15
CA ARG A 59 -5.54 -0.10 8.13
C ARG A 59 -6.82 -0.27 8.93
N HIS A 60 -7.08 -1.48 9.39
CA HIS A 60 -8.17 -1.75 10.36
C HIS A 60 -9.56 -1.28 9.92
N ASN A 61 -9.81 -1.20 8.62
CA ASN A 61 -11.16 -0.97 8.10
C ASN A 61 -11.91 -2.30 8.01
N ALA A 62 -13.24 -2.24 7.93
CA ALA A 62 -14.11 -3.42 8.00
C ALA A 62 -13.78 -4.51 6.95
N SER A 63 -13.32 -4.13 5.76
CA SER A 63 -13.16 -5.09 4.66
C SER A 63 -11.91 -4.91 3.81
N PHE A 64 -12.01 -4.31 2.62
CA PHE A 64 -10.83 -4.02 1.78
C PHE A 64 -10.13 -2.76 2.27
N GLY A 65 -8.80 -2.74 2.17
CA GLY A 65 -8.04 -1.51 2.31
C GLY A 65 -8.36 -0.57 1.16
N LEU A 66 -8.11 -1.03 -0.07
CA LEU A 66 -8.48 -0.33 -1.30
C LEU A 66 -9.43 -1.21 -2.12
N HIS A 67 -10.71 -0.84 -2.17
CA HIS A 67 -11.70 -1.41 -3.07
C HIS A 67 -11.79 -0.57 -4.34
N LEU A 68 -10.95 -0.86 -5.34
CA LEU A 68 -10.91 -0.09 -6.58
C LEU A 68 -11.84 -0.73 -7.61
N TYR A 69 -13.11 -0.37 -7.57
CA TYR A 69 -14.22 -1.10 -8.19
C TYR A 69 -15.36 -0.16 -8.61
N PRO A 70 -16.11 -0.46 -9.70
CA PRO A 70 -15.99 -1.63 -10.57
C PRO A 70 -15.03 -1.50 -11.73
N SER A 71 -14.61 -0.28 -12.06
CA SER A 71 -14.11 0.04 -13.41
C SER A 71 -12.90 0.98 -13.41
N ILE A 72 -11.92 0.74 -12.54
CA ILE A 72 -10.72 1.59 -12.48
C ILE A 72 -9.80 1.36 -13.70
N ARG A 73 -9.35 2.44 -14.33
CA ARG A 73 -8.46 2.38 -15.49
C ARG A 73 -7.42 3.51 -15.52
N ASN A 74 -6.32 3.26 -16.24
CA ASN A 74 -5.18 4.17 -16.44
C ASN A 74 -4.70 4.88 -15.15
N SER A 75 -4.88 4.23 -14.00
CA SER A 75 -4.68 4.83 -12.68
C SER A 75 -3.36 4.39 -12.06
N LEU A 76 -2.87 5.20 -11.13
CA LEU A 76 -1.67 4.96 -10.33
C LEU A 76 -2.07 4.62 -8.89
N VAL A 77 -1.72 3.41 -8.46
CA VAL A 77 -1.82 2.95 -7.08
C VAL A 77 -0.40 2.76 -6.58
N ALA A 78 0.14 3.73 -5.83
CA ALA A 78 1.56 3.74 -5.53
C ALA A 78 1.94 4.14 -4.12
N ASP A 79 3.04 3.58 -3.60
CA ASP A 79 3.61 4.02 -2.34
C ASP A 79 2.62 3.90 -1.16
N ASN A 80 1.62 3.01 -1.21
CA ASN A 80 0.66 2.83 -0.10
C ASN A 80 1.13 1.76 0.87
N VAL A 81 0.85 1.96 2.16
CA VAL A 81 1.04 0.96 3.23
C VAL A 81 -0.32 0.47 3.68
N ILE A 82 -0.62 -0.82 3.46
CA ILE A 82 -1.96 -1.38 3.67
C ILE A 82 -1.86 -2.66 4.51
N TYR A 83 -2.57 -2.70 5.64
CA TYR A 83 -2.48 -3.85 6.55
C TYR A 83 -3.60 -3.90 7.59
N GLY A 84 -3.83 -5.10 8.13
CA GLY A 84 -4.67 -5.31 9.29
C GLY A 84 -6.15 -5.00 9.10
N GLN A 85 -6.69 -5.05 7.87
CA GLN A 85 -8.14 -4.97 7.69
C GLN A 85 -8.85 -6.11 8.42
N VAL A 86 -10.11 -5.91 8.81
CA VAL A 86 -10.89 -6.93 9.54
C VAL A 86 -11.16 -8.16 8.67
N ARG A 87 -11.54 -8.00 7.39
CA ARG A 87 -11.60 -9.14 6.43
C ARG A 87 -10.25 -9.57 5.87
N ARG A 88 -9.17 -8.88 6.23
CA ARG A 88 -7.81 -9.17 5.76
C ARG A 88 -7.68 -9.19 4.23
N ARG A 89 -8.30 -8.19 3.59
CA ARG A 89 -8.21 -7.95 2.14
C ARG A 89 -7.49 -6.62 1.89
N GLY A 90 -6.40 -6.67 1.14
CA GLY A 90 -5.58 -5.49 0.86
C GLY A 90 -6.17 -4.62 -0.23
N ILE A 91 -5.72 -4.84 -1.46
CA ILE A 91 -6.13 -4.12 -2.65
C ILE A 91 -6.94 -5.06 -3.54
N ILE A 92 -8.08 -4.60 -4.03
CA ILE A 92 -8.73 -5.16 -5.22
C ILE A 92 -8.73 -4.10 -6.31
N VAL A 93 -8.26 -4.48 -7.49
CA VAL A 93 -8.30 -3.71 -8.73
C VAL A 93 -9.28 -4.40 -9.67
N SER A 94 -10.51 -3.88 -9.76
CA SER A 94 -11.50 -4.33 -10.73
C SER A 94 -11.51 -3.39 -11.92
N CYS A 95 -11.16 -3.94 -13.06
CA CYS A 95 -11.06 -3.22 -14.31
C CYS A 95 -12.39 -3.27 -15.09
N PRO A 96 -12.62 -2.33 -16.02
CA PRO A 96 -13.70 -2.46 -17.01
C PRO A 96 -13.43 -3.62 -17.99
N GLU A 97 -14.41 -3.93 -18.84
CA GLU A 97 -14.19 -4.85 -19.97
C GLU A 97 -13.04 -4.35 -20.86
N GLY A 98 -12.12 -5.24 -21.21
CA GLY A 98 -10.89 -4.88 -21.94
C GLY A 98 -9.74 -4.35 -21.06
N GLY A 99 -9.88 -4.38 -19.73
CA GLY A 99 -8.79 -4.12 -18.77
C GLY A 99 -8.62 -2.69 -18.33
N GLY A 100 -7.65 -2.49 -17.43
CA GLY A 100 -7.48 -1.24 -16.70
C GLY A 100 -6.11 -0.60 -16.80
N ARG A 101 -5.08 -1.18 -17.46
CA ARG A 101 -3.74 -0.57 -17.68
C ARG A 101 -3.19 0.21 -16.48
N ASN A 102 -3.53 -0.25 -15.28
CA ASN A 102 -3.24 0.45 -14.04
C ASN A 102 -1.79 0.16 -13.64
N LYS A 103 -1.15 1.11 -12.95
CA LYS A 103 0.17 0.92 -12.35
C LYS A 103 0.01 0.71 -10.86
N ILE A 104 0.28 -0.50 -10.40
CA ILE A 104 0.29 -0.89 -8.99
C ILE A 104 1.75 -1.04 -8.59
N ILE A 105 2.35 0.03 -8.06
CA ILE A 105 3.80 0.10 -7.87
C ILE A 105 4.24 0.56 -6.48
N HIS A 106 5.33 0.01 -5.96
CA HIS A 106 5.88 0.43 -4.65
C HIS A 106 4.86 0.39 -3.51
N ASN A 107 3.87 -0.50 -3.51
CA ASN A 107 2.99 -0.67 -2.35
C ASN A 107 3.61 -1.68 -1.39
N THR A 108 3.40 -1.48 -0.08
CA THR A 108 3.62 -2.52 0.93
C THR A 108 2.28 -2.97 1.46
N VAL A 109 1.91 -4.23 1.17
CA VAL A 109 0.61 -4.78 1.55
C VAL A 109 0.80 -6.06 2.33
N VAL A 110 0.24 -6.11 3.54
CA VAL A 110 0.37 -7.23 4.47
C VAL A 110 -1.01 -7.66 4.99
N GLU A 111 -1.60 -8.66 4.35
CA GLU A 111 -2.98 -9.12 4.55
C GLU A 111 -3.10 -10.61 4.20
N ASP A 112 -4.22 -11.29 4.44
CA ASP A 112 -4.41 -12.67 3.97
C ASP A 112 -4.52 -12.73 2.44
N GLN A 113 -5.04 -11.67 1.82
CA GLN A 113 -5.02 -11.47 0.36
C GLN A 113 -4.53 -10.05 0.03
N PRO A 114 -3.22 -9.87 -0.24
CA PRO A 114 -2.64 -8.55 -0.46
C PRO A 114 -3.17 -7.85 -1.72
N LEU A 115 -3.23 -8.55 -2.85
CA LEU A 115 -3.68 -7.97 -4.11
C LEU A 115 -4.59 -8.93 -4.87
N ALA A 116 -5.74 -8.43 -5.32
CA ALA A 116 -6.55 -9.06 -6.36
C ALA A 116 -6.68 -8.16 -7.58
N ILE A 117 -6.64 -8.76 -8.77
CA ILE A 117 -6.91 -8.09 -10.04
C ILE A 117 -8.01 -8.86 -10.76
N TRP A 118 -9.10 -8.16 -11.09
CA TRP A 118 -10.27 -8.69 -11.77
C TRP A 118 -10.42 -7.98 -13.12
N LYS A 119 -10.68 -8.76 -14.18
CA LYS A 119 -10.79 -8.27 -15.57
C LYS A 119 -9.57 -7.50 -16.05
N GLY A 120 -8.39 -7.76 -15.50
CA GLY A 120 -7.17 -7.04 -15.87
C GLY A 120 -6.73 -7.32 -17.30
N ASP A 121 -6.30 -6.28 -18.01
CA ASP A 121 -5.57 -6.37 -19.27
C ASP A 121 -4.56 -5.19 -19.33
N GLY A 122 -3.27 -5.53 -19.32
CA GLY A 122 -2.18 -4.55 -19.44
C GLY A 122 -1.77 -3.83 -18.15
N GLU A 123 -2.17 -4.31 -16.98
CA GLU A 123 -1.72 -3.77 -15.69
C GLU A 123 -0.21 -4.00 -15.49
N ILE A 124 0.41 -3.08 -14.74
CA ILE A 124 1.81 -3.17 -14.31
C ILE A 124 1.80 -3.35 -12.80
N VAL A 125 2.32 -4.48 -12.33
CA VAL A 125 2.54 -4.77 -10.91
C VAL A 125 4.04 -4.91 -10.70
N ALA A 126 4.65 -3.87 -10.14
CA ALA A 126 6.10 -3.83 -9.97
C ALA A 126 6.55 -3.09 -8.72
N ASN A 127 7.74 -3.42 -8.22
CA ASN A 127 8.34 -2.79 -7.04
C ASN A 127 7.54 -2.94 -5.74
N ASN A 128 6.56 -3.84 -5.65
CA ASN A 128 5.74 -4.00 -4.44
C ASN A 128 6.39 -4.97 -3.44
N ILE A 129 6.03 -4.83 -2.16
CA ILE A 129 6.16 -5.88 -1.15
C ILE A 129 4.75 -6.39 -0.84
N LEU A 130 4.47 -7.64 -1.18
CA LEU A 130 3.18 -8.29 -1.00
C LEU A 130 3.34 -9.52 -0.10
N VAL A 131 2.86 -9.41 1.14
CA VAL A 131 2.98 -10.47 2.14
C VAL A 131 1.59 -10.98 2.48
N ALA A 132 1.25 -12.14 1.92
CA ALA A 132 0.09 -12.91 2.32
C ALA A 132 0.33 -13.55 3.69
N ARG A 133 -0.64 -13.41 4.59
CA ARG A 133 -0.67 -14.14 5.86
C ARG A 133 -1.54 -15.39 5.71
N GLY A 134 -1.23 -16.42 6.49
CA GLY A 134 -1.93 -17.70 6.43
C GLY A 134 -1.60 -18.48 5.15
N ASP A 135 -2.61 -19.10 4.56
CA ASP A 135 -2.55 -19.93 3.35
C ASP A 135 -2.89 -19.16 2.06
N GLY A 136 -3.02 -17.83 2.14
CA GLY A 136 -3.35 -16.97 1.01
C GLY A 136 -2.22 -16.80 0.00
N ALA A 137 -2.58 -16.43 -1.23
CA ALA A 137 -1.63 -16.05 -2.27
C ALA A 137 -1.32 -14.55 -2.22
N ALA A 138 -0.07 -14.18 -2.52
CA ALA A 138 0.34 -12.77 -2.58
C ALA A 138 -0.45 -11.97 -3.62
N ILE A 139 -0.86 -12.62 -4.72
CA ILE A 139 -1.71 -12.04 -5.77
C ILE A 139 -2.74 -13.07 -6.23
N VAL A 140 -3.98 -12.61 -6.43
CA VAL A 140 -5.08 -13.40 -7.00
C VAL A 140 -5.55 -12.75 -8.31
N PHE A 141 -5.61 -13.53 -9.39
CA PHE A 141 -6.12 -13.10 -10.70
C PHE A 141 -7.47 -13.76 -10.97
N ASN A 142 -8.50 -12.97 -11.26
CA ASN A 142 -9.86 -13.47 -11.56
C ASN A 142 -10.45 -12.82 -12.81
N GLU A 143 -11.61 -13.32 -13.23
CA GLU A 143 -12.46 -12.73 -14.28
C GLU A 143 -11.71 -12.43 -15.59
N ASN A 144 -11.03 -13.44 -16.14
CA ASN A 144 -10.29 -13.35 -17.41
C ASN A 144 -9.12 -12.34 -17.42
N THR A 145 -8.46 -12.15 -16.26
CA THR A 145 -7.27 -11.29 -16.17
C THR A 145 -6.09 -11.85 -16.98
N ARG A 146 -5.49 -11.01 -17.83
CA ARG A 146 -4.40 -11.35 -18.75
C ARG A 146 -3.42 -10.19 -18.96
N ASN A 147 -2.28 -10.46 -19.61
CA ASN A 147 -1.28 -9.45 -19.99
C ASN A 147 -0.80 -8.52 -18.85
N VAL A 148 -0.82 -9.00 -17.60
CA VAL A 148 -0.28 -8.23 -16.47
C VAL A 148 1.24 -8.38 -16.45
N LEU A 149 1.96 -7.27 -16.54
CA LEU A 149 3.39 -7.23 -16.31
C LEU A 149 3.63 -7.43 -14.81
N MET A 150 4.31 -8.52 -14.48
CA MET A 150 4.73 -8.90 -13.14
C MET A 150 6.24 -8.88 -13.13
N ASP A 151 6.87 -7.94 -12.40
CA ASP A 151 8.32 -7.94 -12.23
C ASP A 151 8.78 -7.10 -11.03
N TYR A 152 9.99 -7.35 -10.51
CA TYR A 152 10.57 -6.62 -9.39
C TYR A 152 9.64 -6.53 -8.16
N ASN A 153 8.92 -7.59 -7.80
CA ASN A 153 8.13 -7.62 -6.57
C ASN A 153 8.80 -8.54 -5.54
N LEU A 154 8.62 -8.24 -4.26
CA LEU A 154 8.84 -9.20 -3.18
C LEU A 154 7.49 -9.82 -2.82
N CYS A 155 7.33 -11.11 -3.10
CA CYS A 155 6.09 -11.86 -2.81
C CYS A 155 6.34 -12.93 -1.75
N VAL A 156 5.47 -12.99 -0.75
CA VAL A 156 5.40 -14.07 0.24
C VAL A 156 3.94 -14.53 0.32
N PRO A 157 3.59 -15.80 -0.01
CA PRO A 157 4.45 -16.84 -0.58
C PRO A 157 4.93 -16.49 -2.01
N PRO A 158 5.86 -17.28 -2.59
CA PRO A 158 6.23 -17.14 -4.00
C PRO A 158 5.02 -17.37 -4.91
N LEU A 159 5.09 -16.85 -6.13
CA LEU A 159 4.08 -17.05 -7.18
C LEU A 159 4.74 -17.63 -8.43
N ASP A 160 4.05 -18.55 -9.12
CA ASP A 160 4.54 -19.13 -10.38
C ASP A 160 4.84 -18.06 -11.45
N ARG A 161 4.05 -16.98 -11.47
CA ARG A 161 4.18 -15.85 -12.41
C ARG A 161 4.65 -14.55 -11.75
N GLN A 162 5.66 -14.62 -10.90
CA GLN A 162 6.16 -13.41 -10.21
C GLN A 162 7.00 -12.48 -11.10
N GLY A 163 7.59 -12.97 -12.18
CA GLY A 163 8.52 -12.20 -13.03
C GLY A 163 9.98 -12.50 -12.73
N PRO A 164 10.89 -12.25 -13.69
CA PRO A 164 12.29 -12.68 -13.63
C PRO A 164 13.12 -12.00 -12.54
N HIS A 165 12.79 -10.76 -12.16
CA HIS A 165 13.49 -10.01 -11.11
C HIS A 165 12.73 -9.96 -9.79
N SER A 166 11.55 -10.58 -9.74
CA SER A 166 10.81 -10.73 -8.48
C SER A 166 11.47 -11.76 -7.58
N ILE A 167 11.37 -11.51 -6.28
CA ILE A 167 12.03 -12.28 -5.24
C ILE A 167 11.02 -12.73 -4.19
N THR A 168 11.42 -13.72 -3.41
CA THR A 168 10.69 -14.20 -2.24
C THR A 168 11.65 -14.25 -1.07
N GLY A 169 11.20 -13.79 0.08
CA GLY A 169 11.98 -13.77 1.31
C GLY A 169 11.29 -12.91 2.36
N ASP A 170 11.76 -13.00 3.61
CA ASP A 170 11.28 -12.11 4.67
C ASP A 170 11.69 -10.65 4.35
N PRO A 171 10.75 -9.68 4.25
CA PRO A 171 11.10 -8.28 4.08
C PRO A 171 11.92 -7.67 5.22
N LEU A 172 12.05 -8.35 6.35
CA LEU A 172 12.73 -7.87 7.56
C LEU A 172 12.18 -6.53 8.02
N PHE A 173 10.86 -6.48 8.27
CA PHE A 173 10.22 -5.26 8.75
C PHE A 173 10.70 -4.86 10.14
N VAL A 174 10.69 -3.56 10.41
CA VAL A 174 11.09 -2.97 11.68
C VAL A 174 10.24 -3.48 12.85
N ASP A 175 8.91 -3.33 12.78
CA ASP A 175 7.96 -3.84 13.78
C ASP A 175 6.59 -4.03 13.10
N PRO A 176 6.38 -5.15 12.38
CA PRO A 176 5.14 -5.38 11.63
C PRO A 176 3.92 -5.62 12.54
N VAL A 177 4.13 -5.89 13.85
CA VAL A 177 3.03 -6.05 14.82
C VAL A 177 2.41 -4.69 15.16
N LYS A 178 3.22 -3.63 15.19
CA LYS A 178 2.76 -2.25 15.38
C LYS A 178 2.53 -1.48 14.08
N GLY A 179 2.71 -2.13 12.94
CA GLY A 179 2.49 -1.53 11.63
C GLY A 179 3.66 -0.70 11.08
N LEU A 180 4.87 -0.90 11.62
CA LEU A 180 6.10 -0.33 11.06
C LEU A 180 6.69 -1.24 9.98
N PHE A 181 6.21 -1.03 8.75
CA PHE A 181 6.65 -1.76 7.56
C PHE A 181 7.86 -1.15 6.85
N TRP A 182 8.76 -0.54 7.60
CA TRP A 182 10.07 -0.12 7.11
C TRP A 182 11.05 -1.28 7.10
N LEU A 183 12.07 -1.20 6.26
CA LEU A 183 13.07 -2.25 6.13
C LEU A 183 14.15 -2.14 7.23
N ARG A 184 14.61 -3.28 7.74
CA ARG A 184 15.82 -3.39 8.56
C ARG A 184 17.06 -3.57 7.67
N PRO A 185 18.28 -3.30 8.21
CA PRO A 185 19.52 -3.68 7.53
C PRO A 185 19.50 -5.17 7.14
N GLY A 186 19.94 -5.48 5.91
CA GLY A 186 19.97 -6.84 5.38
C GLY A 186 18.68 -7.32 4.73
N SER A 187 17.63 -6.49 4.68
CA SER A 187 16.40 -6.84 3.96
C SER A 187 16.67 -7.18 2.49
N PRO A 188 16.11 -8.26 1.94
CA PRO A 188 16.25 -8.60 0.53
C PRO A 188 15.54 -7.60 -0.39
N ALA A 189 14.67 -6.73 0.14
CA ALA A 189 14.02 -5.67 -0.62
C ALA A 189 14.94 -4.49 -0.97
N ILE A 190 16.10 -4.36 -0.30
CA ILE A 190 16.99 -3.21 -0.45
C ILE A 190 17.70 -3.25 -1.80
N GLY A 191 17.56 -2.17 -2.58
CA GLY A 191 18.19 -1.99 -3.88
C GLY A 191 17.74 -2.98 -4.96
N LYS A 192 16.56 -3.61 -4.79
CA LYS A 192 16.04 -4.63 -5.72
C LYS A 192 14.90 -4.16 -6.61
N GLY A 193 14.49 -2.90 -6.51
CA GLY A 193 13.48 -2.33 -7.40
C GLY A 193 14.03 -1.85 -8.73
N SER A 194 13.11 -1.60 -9.67
CA SER A 194 13.37 -1.03 -10.98
C SER A 194 13.05 0.47 -11.01
N ALA A 195 14.03 1.29 -11.40
CA ALA A 195 13.83 2.73 -11.62
C ALA A 195 12.80 3.02 -12.74
N ALA A 196 12.65 2.13 -13.73
CA ALA A 196 11.69 2.28 -14.83
C ALA A 196 10.23 2.16 -14.35
N HIS A 197 10.00 1.55 -13.19
CA HIS A 197 8.68 1.39 -12.57
C HIS A 197 8.58 2.13 -11.23
N ALA A 198 9.33 3.21 -11.06
CA ALA A 198 9.33 4.02 -9.86
C ALA A 198 8.56 5.34 -10.02
N THR A 199 7.91 5.76 -8.94
CA THR A 199 7.43 7.13 -8.79
C THR A 199 8.61 8.09 -8.56
N PRO A 200 8.51 9.38 -8.94
CA PRO A 200 9.62 10.34 -8.73
C PRO A 200 10.03 10.53 -7.27
N THR A 201 9.10 10.27 -6.34
CA THR A 201 9.31 10.44 -4.90
C THR A 201 8.97 9.18 -4.13
N ASP A 202 9.59 8.99 -2.97
CA ASP A 202 9.22 7.93 -2.03
C ASP A 202 7.94 8.23 -1.24
N PHE A 203 7.61 7.35 -0.29
CA PHE A 203 6.47 7.48 0.64
C PHE A 203 6.37 8.87 1.31
N TRP A 204 7.51 9.45 1.68
CA TRP A 204 7.58 10.74 2.37
C TRP A 204 7.59 11.93 1.42
N GLY A 205 7.54 11.69 0.11
CA GLY A 205 7.63 12.74 -0.90
C GLY A 205 9.07 13.19 -1.16
N ARG A 206 10.08 12.46 -0.67
CA ARG A 206 11.49 12.77 -0.97
C ARG A 206 11.84 12.26 -2.36
N PRO A 207 12.65 12.98 -3.16
CA PRO A 207 13.13 12.48 -4.44
C PRO A 207 13.83 11.12 -4.28
N ARG A 208 13.55 10.18 -5.18
CA ARG A 208 14.31 8.92 -5.20
C ARG A 208 15.73 9.20 -5.71
N ALA A 209 16.71 8.51 -5.11
CA ALA A 209 18.11 8.64 -5.52
C ALA A 209 18.30 8.11 -6.95
N ASN A 210 19.07 8.83 -7.77
CA ASN A 210 19.31 8.46 -9.17
C ASN A 210 20.55 7.58 -9.37
N ASP A 211 21.37 7.40 -8.33
CA ASP A 211 22.63 6.67 -8.34
C ASP A 211 22.52 5.22 -7.89
N ARG A 212 21.31 4.77 -7.49
CA ARG A 212 21.03 3.39 -7.07
C ARG A 212 19.63 2.94 -7.44
N SER A 213 19.45 1.64 -7.59
CA SER A 213 18.12 1.03 -7.71
C SER A 213 17.27 1.33 -6.47
N PRO A 214 15.95 1.61 -6.62
CA PRO A 214 15.07 1.82 -5.48
C PRO A 214 14.92 0.54 -4.64
N ASP A 215 14.51 0.71 -3.40
CA ASP A 215 14.08 -0.41 -2.57
C ASP A 215 12.65 -0.81 -2.94
N LEU A 216 12.31 -2.09 -2.76
CA LEU A 216 10.94 -2.59 -2.94
C LEU A 216 10.02 -2.08 -1.83
N GLY A 217 8.73 -1.96 -2.15
CA GLY A 217 7.68 -1.53 -1.23
C GLY A 217 7.55 -0.01 -1.12
N ALA A 218 6.68 0.42 -0.21
CA ALA A 218 6.33 1.83 -0.05
C ALA A 218 7.47 2.66 0.55
N ALA A 219 8.05 2.18 1.64
CA ALA A 219 9.07 2.90 2.39
C ALA A 219 10.47 2.39 2.05
N PRO A 220 11.36 3.23 1.47
CA PRO A 220 12.75 2.85 1.28
C PRO A 220 13.47 2.62 2.62
N TYR A 221 14.56 1.85 2.57
CA TYR A 221 15.44 1.68 3.70
C TYR A 221 16.16 2.99 4.01
N VAL A 222 16.01 3.43 5.26
CA VAL A 222 16.66 4.62 5.80
C VAL A 222 17.32 4.19 7.12
N PRO A 223 18.66 4.18 7.22
CA PRO A 223 19.36 3.61 8.37
C PRO A 223 18.90 4.12 9.73
N TYR A 224 18.70 5.43 9.88
CA TYR A 224 18.27 5.99 11.17
C TYR A 224 16.81 5.66 11.51
N LEU A 225 15.93 5.45 10.53
CA LEU A 225 14.53 5.01 10.79
C LEU A 225 14.48 3.58 11.34
N ALA A 226 15.52 2.78 11.08
CA ALA A 226 15.66 1.47 11.68
C ALA A 226 16.16 1.52 13.13
N ALA A 227 16.51 2.68 13.70
CA ALA A 227 16.87 2.80 15.12
C ALA A 227 15.64 2.99 16.03
N ASP A 228 15.74 2.53 17.29
CA ASP A 228 14.62 2.55 18.23
C ASP A 228 14.12 3.96 18.58
N GLU A 229 15.00 4.97 18.59
CA GLU A 229 14.60 6.35 18.89
C GLU A 229 13.72 6.97 17.80
N SER A 230 14.00 6.72 16.52
CA SER A 230 13.20 7.24 15.41
C SER A 230 11.82 6.56 15.31
N ARG A 231 11.71 5.32 15.77
CA ARG A 231 10.45 4.57 15.84
C ARG A 231 9.46 5.16 16.85
N LYS A 232 9.94 5.79 17.93
CA LYS A 232 9.09 6.40 18.97
C LYS A 232 8.21 7.54 18.44
N LEU A 233 8.60 8.20 17.34
CA LEU A 233 7.80 9.27 16.71
C LEU A 233 6.62 8.72 15.91
N TRP A 234 6.72 7.49 15.43
CA TRP A 234 5.68 6.79 14.68
C TRP A 234 4.81 5.89 15.56
N GLU A 235 5.39 5.41 16.67
CA GLU A 235 4.68 4.57 17.61
C GLU A 235 4.04 5.36 18.74
N TYR A 236 4.63 6.45 19.26
CA TYR A 236 4.24 7.25 20.46
C TYR A 236 3.20 6.62 21.44
N GLY A 237 3.34 5.34 21.81
CA GLY A 237 2.34 4.63 22.63
C GLY A 237 0.95 4.45 21.96
N TRP A 238 0.83 4.75 20.67
CA TRP A 238 -0.32 4.60 19.79
C TRP A 238 -0.56 3.13 19.44
N THR A 239 -0.92 2.32 20.44
CA THR A 239 -1.25 0.90 20.28
C THR A 239 -2.65 0.68 19.70
N TYR A 240 -3.01 1.40 18.63
CA TYR A 240 -4.35 1.38 18.02
C TYR A 240 -5.40 1.97 18.98
N PHE A 241 -5.56 3.29 18.96
CA PHE A 241 -6.57 3.95 19.80
C PHE A 241 -7.96 3.40 19.50
N ARG A 242 -8.52 2.67 20.46
CA ARG A 242 -9.98 2.58 20.62
C ARG A 242 -10.48 3.93 21.13
N HIS A 243 -11.66 4.35 20.67
CA HIS A 243 -12.34 5.59 21.06
C HIS A 243 -12.07 6.06 22.52
N GLY A 244 -11.80 7.37 22.70
CA GLY A 244 -12.04 8.07 23.98
C GLY A 244 -10.85 8.33 24.93
N GLN A 245 -9.59 8.10 24.54
CA GLN A 245 -8.43 8.18 25.47
C GLN A 245 -7.40 9.30 25.21
N GLY A 246 -7.68 10.28 24.34
CA GLY A 246 -6.92 11.55 24.31
C GLY A 246 -5.43 11.52 23.90
N GLY A 247 -4.97 10.54 23.11
CA GLY A 247 -3.58 10.51 22.61
C GLY A 247 -3.33 11.30 21.32
N ARG A 248 -2.05 11.59 21.04
CA ARG A 248 -1.60 12.25 19.80
C ARG A 248 -1.40 11.23 18.69
N VAL A 249 -2.01 11.46 17.52
CA VAL A 249 -1.75 10.67 16.31
C VAL A 249 -0.31 10.90 15.84
N PRO A 250 0.46 9.84 15.57
CA PRO A 250 1.78 9.95 14.97
C PRO A 250 1.71 10.62 13.60
N ASP A 251 2.68 11.49 13.30
CA ASP A 251 2.82 12.02 11.95
C ASP A 251 3.56 10.98 11.07
N PHE A 252 2.78 10.19 10.33
CA PHE A 252 3.29 9.20 9.38
C PHE A 252 3.96 9.83 8.14
N TRP A 253 3.91 11.14 7.93
CA TRP A 253 4.61 11.78 6.81
C TRP A 253 5.78 12.66 7.27
N GLY A 254 5.90 12.88 8.58
CA GLY A 254 7.08 13.42 9.22
C GLY A 254 8.24 12.41 9.17
N VAL A 255 9.32 12.77 8.46
CA VAL A 255 10.59 12.06 8.56
C VAL A 255 11.35 12.64 9.76
N PRO A 256 11.70 11.85 10.78
CA PRO A 256 12.69 12.25 11.77
C PRO A 256 13.95 12.70 11.02
N LEU A 257 14.26 14.00 11.05
CA LEU A 257 15.51 14.49 10.44
C LEU A 257 16.69 13.81 11.14
N GLU A 258 17.69 13.42 10.36
CA GLU A 258 18.97 12.97 10.88
C GLU A 258 19.57 14.13 11.71
N GLY A 259 19.62 13.99 13.04
CA GLY A 259 20.38 14.91 13.91
C GLY A 259 19.65 16.06 14.59
N LYS A 260 18.47 15.85 15.21
CA LYS A 260 18.07 16.67 16.36
C LYS A 260 18.15 15.86 17.65
N ARG A 261 19.35 15.83 18.24
CA ARG A 261 19.51 15.72 19.69
C ARG A 261 19.26 17.07 20.31
#